data_AF-A0A8S0ST71-F1
#
_entry.id   AF-A0A8S0ST71-F1
#
_cell.length_a   1.000
_cell.length_b   1.000
_cell.length_c   1.000
_cell.angle_alpha   90.00
_cell.angle_beta   90.00
_cell.angle_gamma   90.00
#
_symmetry.space_group_name_H-M   'P 1'
#
loop_
_entity.id
_entity.type
_entity.pdbx_description
1 polymer ?
#
loop_
_entity_poly.entity_id
_entity_poly.type
_entity_poly.pdbx_seq_one_letter_code
_entity_poly.pdbx_strand_id
1 'polypeptide(L)'
;MASPVAHASAPAETSRKINRSTRNKCPPPFLSKTYDLLEAEEEKRGGEEASEIERKKIVSWNSQGNGFIVWSPAEFSEIMLPKYFKHSNFSSFIRQLNTYGFKKTASKRWEFQHVKFQRGYRHLLAEITRKKCESSAFPAYLKASEEHKCRAMEEENTRELMMLMEENKNLRREKTELQMQIAHFKTIEMKLWECYQNKVRRLC
;
A
#
# COMPACT_ATOMS: atom_id res chain seq x y z
N MET A 1 43.12 51.02 31.72
CA MET A 1 41.72 51.46 31.91
C MET A 1 41.40 52.44 30.78
N ALA A 2 40.40 52.33 29.91
CA ALA A 2 39.52 51.25 29.48
C ALA A 2 39.11 51.64 28.04
N SER A 3 39.15 50.70 27.09
CA SER A 3 38.64 50.91 25.73
C SER A 3 37.12 50.71 25.70
N PRO A 4 36.35 51.41 24.85
CA PRO A 4 34.95 51.07 24.60
C PRO A 4 34.86 49.99 23.51
N VAL A 5 34.22 48.86 23.85
CA VAL A 5 33.91 47.75 22.95
C VAL A 5 32.62 48.04 22.19
N ALA A 6 32.65 47.79 20.88
CA ALA A 6 31.49 47.86 19.99
C ALA A 6 30.43 46.81 20.37
N HIS A 7 29.19 47.24 20.57
CA HIS A 7 28.03 46.35 20.63
C HIS A 7 27.36 46.27 19.25
N ALA A 8 27.48 45.10 18.62
CA ALA A 8 26.61 44.66 17.52
C ALA A 8 25.70 43.54 18.05
N SER A 9 24.37 43.66 17.89
CA SER A 9 23.47 42.55 17.52
C SER A 9 21.99 42.96 17.45
N ALA A 10 21.45 42.79 16.24
CA ALA A 10 20.11 42.33 15.81
C ALA A 10 18.83 42.76 16.55
N PRO A 11 17.79 43.23 15.82
CA PRO A 11 16.42 43.35 16.33
C PRO A 11 15.66 42.01 16.25
N ALA A 12 14.86 41.76 17.29
CA ALA A 12 14.04 40.58 17.49
C ALA A 12 12.73 40.58 16.67
N GLU A 13 12.39 39.40 16.17
CA GLU A 13 11.06 38.80 16.05
C GLU A 13 9.94 39.57 15.31
N THR A 14 9.95 39.44 13.98
CA THR A 14 8.72 39.56 13.18
C THR A 14 7.88 38.30 13.33
N SER A 15 6.87 38.40 14.19
CA SER A 15 5.78 37.43 14.39
C SER A 15 5.19 36.96 13.05
N ARG A 16 5.56 35.75 12.60
CA ARG A 16 4.97 35.10 11.43
C ARG A 16 3.56 34.64 11.79
N LYS A 17 2.57 35.40 11.35
CA LYS A 17 1.16 35.02 11.33
C LYS A 17 1.01 33.63 10.68
N ILE A 18 0.80 32.60 11.51
CA ILE A 18 0.37 31.29 11.07
C ILE A 18 -1.03 31.46 10.49
N ASN A 19 -1.13 31.48 9.17
CA ASN A 19 -2.39 31.57 8.45
C ASN A 19 -3.15 30.23 8.61
N ARG A 20 -3.81 30.04 9.76
CA ARG A 20 -4.74 28.94 10.00
C ARG A 20 -6.02 29.18 9.20
N SER A 21 -6.01 28.76 7.94
CA SER A 21 -7.25 28.48 7.21
C SER A 21 -7.67 27.03 7.49
N THR A 22 -8.09 26.74 8.72
CA THR A 22 -8.81 25.49 9.03
C THR A 22 -10.24 25.63 8.53
N ARG A 23 -10.41 25.59 7.21
CA ARG A 23 -11.71 25.25 6.63
C ARG A 23 -12.04 23.84 7.12
N ASN A 24 -13.13 23.68 7.87
CA ASN A 24 -13.73 22.40 8.22
C ASN A 24 -13.92 21.58 6.94
N LYS A 25 -12.94 20.74 6.63
CA LYS A 25 -12.97 19.86 5.46
C LYS A 25 -13.35 18.49 5.97
N CYS A 26 -14.44 17.95 5.46
CA CYS A 26 -14.74 16.55 5.67
C CYS A 26 -13.61 15.73 5.02
N PRO A 27 -13.07 14.70 5.72
CA PRO A 27 -12.06 13.84 5.15
C PRO A 27 -12.57 13.17 3.86
N PRO A 28 -11.72 13.05 2.83
CA PRO A 28 -12.06 12.31 1.62
C PRO A 28 -12.66 10.93 1.94
N PRO A 29 -13.75 10.49 1.26
CA PRO A 29 -14.43 9.25 1.60
C PRO A 29 -13.54 8.02 1.60
N PHE A 30 -12.55 7.97 0.70
CA PHE A 30 -11.56 6.90 0.66
C PHE A 30 -10.81 6.78 1.99
N LEU A 31 -10.37 7.90 2.56
CA LEU A 31 -9.58 7.91 3.78
C LEU A 31 -10.42 7.55 5.01
N SER A 32 -11.63 8.11 5.10
CA SER A 32 -12.57 7.76 6.16
C SER A 32 -12.88 6.27 6.15
N LYS A 33 -13.21 5.71 4.98
CA LYS A 33 -13.53 4.28 4.82
C LYS A 33 -12.34 3.38 5.14
N THR A 34 -11.13 3.75 4.71
CA THR A 34 -9.92 2.98 5.06
C THR A 34 -9.67 3.01 6.56
N TYR A 35 -9.89 4.15 7.22
CA TYR A 35 -9.79 4.26 8.67
C TYR A 35 -10.84 3.41 9.38
N ASP A 36 -12.12 3.53 8.99
CA ASP A 36 -13.24 2.74 9.52
C ASP A 36 -12.99 1.24 9.39
N LEU A 37 -12.49 0.81 8.23
CA LEU A 37 -12.11 -0.57 7.97
C LEU A 37 -11.05 -1.05 8.97
N LEU A 38 -10.03 -0.25 9.26
CA LEU A 38 -8.96 -0.63 10.18
C LEU A 38 -9.43 -0.71 11.64
N GLU A 39 -10.26 0.25 12.06
CA GLU A 39 -10.83 0.25 13.42
C GLU A 39 -11.77 -0.95 13.62
N ALA A 40 -12.66 -1.22 12.66
CA ALA A 40 -13.60 -2.35 12.73
C ALA A 40 -12.86 -3.70 12.80
N GLU A 41 -11.76 -3.86 12.08
CA GLU A 41 -10.94 -5.08 12.14
C GLU A 41 -10.09 -5.16 13.42
N GLU A 42 -9.73 -4.03 14.03
CA GLU A 42 -9.07 -4.03 15.33
C GLU A 42 -10.02 -4.39 16.47
N GLU A 43 -11.24 -3.86 16.45
CA GLU A 43 -12.29 -4.13 17.46
C GLU A 43 -12.72 -5.60 17.46
N LYS A 44 -12.98 -6.18 16.28
CA LYS A 44 -13.31 -7.62 16.16
C LYS A 44 -12.23 -8.54 16.72
N ARG A 45 -10.96 -8.12 16.66
CA ARG A 45 -9.84 -8.89 17.20
C ARG A 45 -9.73 -8.79 18.72
N GLY A 46 -10.25 -7.72 19.31
CA GLY A 46 -10.25 -7.48 20.76
C GLY A 46 -11.35 -8.22 21.51
N GLY A 47 -12.37 -8.75 20.81
CA GLY A 47 -13.43 -9.56 21.40
C GLY A 47 -12.95 -10.96 21.78
N GLU A 48 -13.37 -11.44 22.96
CA GLU A 48 -12.98 -12.75 23.51
C GLU A 48 -13.53 -13.94 22.70
N GLU A 49 -14.51 -13.72 21.82
CA GLU A 49 -15.22 -14.75 21.05
C GLU A 49 -15.01 -14.62 19.53
N ALA A 50 -13.75 -14.47 19.09
CA ALA A 50 -13.41 -14.50 17.67
C ALA A 50 -13.21 -15.94 17.16
N SER A 51 -13.98 -16.36 16.17
CA SER A 51 -13.76 -17.64 15.47
C SER A 51 -12.35 -17.71 14.85
N GLU A 52 -11.82 -18.90 14.60
CA GLU A 52 -10.45 -19.07 14.07
C GLU A 52 -10.23 -18.38 12.71
N ILE A 53 -11.31 -18.19 11.94
CA ILE A 53 -11.33 -17.44 10.68
C ILE A 53 -11.22 -15.92 10.94
N GLU A 54 -11.84 -15.39 12.00
CA GLU A 54 -11.78 -13.98 12.38
C GLU A 54 -10.45 -13.59 13.04
N ARG A 55 -9.73 -14.56 13.62
CA ARG A 55 -8.35 -14.34 14.09
C ARG A 55 -7.36 -14.10 12.95
N LYS A 56 -7.70 -14.47 11.71
CA LYS A 56 -6.80 -14.27 10.57
C LYS A 56 -6.69 -12.78 10.26
N LYS A 57 -5.49 -12.25 10.49
CA LYS A 57 -5.16 -10.85 10.31
C LYS A 57 -5.10 -10.51 8.81
N ILE A 58 -6.21 -10.10 8.19
CA ILE A 58 -6.22 -9.69 6.77
C ILE A 58 -5.56 -8.31 6.63
N VAL A 59 -5.88 -7.40 7.54
CA VAL A 59 -5.38 -6.02 7.58
C VAL A 59 -5.32 -5.53 9.03
N SER A 60 -4.37 -4.65 9.34
CA SER A 60 -4.32 -4.00 10.67
C SER A 60 -3.53 -2.72 10.66
N TRP A 61 -3.68 -1.91 11.70
CA TRP A 61 -2.66 -0.94 12.09
C TRP A 61 -1.28 -1.60 12.25
N ASN A 62 -0.23 -0.86 11.94
CA ASN A 62 1.13 -1.27 12.30
C ASN A 62 1.37 -1.04 13.80
N SER A 63 2.47 -1.56 14.33
CA SER A 63 2.76 -1.47 15.77
C SER A 63 2.89 -0.02 16.27
N GLN A 64 3.32 0.89 15.40
CA GLN A 64 3.51 2.30 15.71
C GLN A 64 2.23 3.13 15.58
N GLY A 65 1.15 2.58 15.00
CA GLY A 65 -0.10 3.29 14.74
C GLY A 65 -0.01 4.42 13.71
N ASN A 66 1.10 4.55 12.97
CA ASN A 66 1.31 5.60 11.96
C ASN A 66 1.08 5.11 10.51
N GLY A 67 0.48 3.93 10.39
CA GLY A 67 0.19 3.27 9.13
C GLY A 67 -0.45 1.92 9.34
N PHE A 68 -0.60 1.16 8.27
CA PHE A 68 -1.28 -0.12 8.29
C PHE A 68 -0.59 -1.15 7.39
N ILE A 69 -0.86 -2.42 7.65
CA ILE A 69 -0.29 -3.57 6.95
C ILE A 69 -1.44 -4.38 6.36
N VAL A 70 -1.36 -4.68 5.07
CA VAL A 70 -2.20 -5.70 4.41
C VAL A 70 -1.42 -7.02 4.39
N TRP A 71 -1.89 -8.03 5.10
CA TRP A 71 -1.17 -9.30 5.25
C TRP A 71 -1.51 -10.27 4.12
N SER A 72 -2.76 -10.25 3.65
CA SER A 72 -3.26 -11.10 2.58
C SER A 72 -3.96 -10.25 1.51
N PRO A 73 -3.26 -9.86 0.43
CA PRO A 73 -3.85 -9.06 -0.64
C PRO A 73 -5.05 -9.74 -1.30
N ALA A 74 -5.02 -11.07 -1.44
CA ALA A 74 -6.10 -11.84 -2.04
C ALA A 74 -7.38 -11.76 -1.21
N GLU A 75 -7.30 -12.06 0.09
CA GLU A 75 -8.46 -12.00 0.99
C GLU A 75 -8.93 -10.56 1.22
N PHE A 76 -8.00 -9.60 1.28
CA PHE A 76 -8.37 -8.18 1.34
C PHE A 76 -9.19 -7.77 0.10
N SER A 77 -8.79 -8.25 -1.08
CA SER A 77 -9.50 -8.00 -2.33
C SER A 77 -10.91 -8.61 -2.38
N GLU A 78 -11.05 -9.85 -1.91
CA GLU A 78 -12.30 -10.61 -2.00
C GLU A 78 -13.28 -10.25 -0.88
N ILE A 79 -12.78 -10.07 0.35
CA ILE A 79 -13.60 -9.96 1.55
C ILE A 79 -13.76 -8.50 1.99
N MET A 80 -12.67 -7.72 2.00
CA MET A 80 -12.69 -6.37 2.59
C MET A 80 -13.09 -5.30 1.59
N LEU A 81 -12.52 -5.33 0.39
CA LEU A 81 -12.77 -4.28 -0.59
C LEU A 81 -14.25 -4.16 -0.97
N PRO A 82 -15.03 -5.23 -1.24
CA PRO A 82 -16.45 -5.11 -1.54
C PRO A 82 -17.31 -4.60 -0.37
N LYS A 83 -16.88 -4.80 0.89
CA LYS A 83 -17.61 -4.33 2.08
C LYS A 83 -17.51 -2.82 2.26
N TYR A 84 -16.34 -2.23 1.99
CA TYR A 84 -16.09 -0.81 2.24
C TYR A 84 -16.04 0.03 0.95
N PHE A 85 -15.70 -0.57 -0.19
CA PHE A 85 -15.50 0.07 -1.48
C PHE A 85 -16.35 -0.61 -2.57
N LYS A 86 -16.57 0.08 -3.70
CA LYS A 86 -17.38 -0.42 -4.82
C LYS A 86 -16.57 -1.21 -5.85
N HIS A 87 -15.51 -1.89 -5.42
CA HIS A 87 -14.64 -2.72 -6.26
C HIS A 87 -13.97 -3.79 -5.41
N SER A 88 -13.42 -4.83 -6.03
CA SER A 88 -12.59 -5.86 -5.40
C SER A 88 -11.11 -5.79 -5.81
N ASN A 89 -10.72 -4.81 -6.62
CA ASN A 89 -9.37 -4.74 -7.18
C ASN A 89 -8.37 -4.09 -6.21
N PHE A 90 -7.35 -4.85 -5.78
CA PHE A 90 -6.28 -4.36 -4.91
C PHE A 90 -5.50 -3.20 -5.53
N SER A 91 -5.20 -3.25 -6.82
CA SER A 91 -4.45 -2.20 -7.53
C SER A 91 -5.19 -0.86 -7.52
N SER A 92 -6.52 -0.87 -7.57
CA SER A 92 -7.34 0.35 -7.45
C SER A 92 -7.20 0.97 -6.05
N PHE A 93 -7.15 0.13 -5.01
CA PHE A 93 -6.89 0.58 -3.64
C PHE A 93 -5.48 1.18 -3.51
N ILE A 94 -4.45 0.52 -4.06
CA ILE A 94 -3.08 1.04 -4.07
C ILE A 94 -2.97 2.39 -4.81
N ARG A 95 -3.65 2.53 -5.96
CA ARG A 95 -3.69 3.80 -6.70
C ARG A 95 -4.27 4.94 -5.85
N GLN A 96 -5.32 4.66 -5.08
CA GLN A 96 -5.91 5.66 -4.19
C GLN A 96 -4.91 6.03 -3.07
N LEU A 97 -4.23 5.06 -2.45
CA LEU A 97 -3.17 5.34 -1.47
C LEU A 97 -2.08 6.25 -2.05
N ASN A 98 -1.59 5.94 -3.25
CA ASN A 98 -0.58 6.75 -3.93
C ASN A 98 -1.06 8.18 -4.19
N THR A 99 -2.32 8.33 -4.59
CA THR A 99 -2.96 9.65 -4.84
C THR A 99 -3.00 10.52 -3.58
N TYR A 100 -3.17 9.91 -2.40
CA TYR A 100 -3.12 10.62 -1.11
C TYR A 100 -1.74 10.61 -0.46
N GLY A 101 -0.71 10.15 -1.18
CA GLY A 101 0.69 10.27 -0.76
C GLY A 101 1.14 9.29 0.31
N PHE A 102 0.45 8.17 0.50
CA PHE A 102 0.96 7.07 1.32
C PHE A 102 2.26 6.54 0.74
N LYS A 103 3.17 6.11 1.62
CA LYS A 103 4.46 5.51 1.23
C LYS A 103 4.47 4.04 1.64
N LYS A 104 4.94 3.18 0.74
CA LYS A 104 5.24 1.79 1.06
C LYS A 104 6.55 1.75 1.86
N THR A 105 6.53 1.18 3.07
CA THR A 105 7.69 1.22 3.98
C THR A 105 8.49 -0.08 4.04
N ALA A 106 8.01 -1.14 3.38
CA ALA A 106 8.68 -2.43 3.30
C ALA A 106 8.59 -3.03 1.90
N SER A 107 9.67 -3.63 1.39
CA SER A 107 9.64 -4.26 0.05
C SER A 107 8.80 -5.56 0.06
N LYS A 108 8.99 -6.38 1.11
CA LYS A 108 8.37 -7.71 1.25
C LYS A 108 6.98 -7.72 1.90
N ARG A 109 6.53 -6.58 2.43
CA ARG A 109 5.22 -6.45 3.11
C ARG A 109 4.43 -5.30 2.50
N TRP A 110 3.11 -5.44 2.46
CA TRP A 110 2.22 -4.37 2.04
C TRP A 110 1.93 -3.42 3.21
N GLU A 111 2.99 -2.80 3.72
CA GLU A 111 2.92 -1.80 4.77
C GLU A 111 2.93 -0.40 4.16
N PHE A 112 1.95 0.41 4.56
CA PHE A 112 1.76 1.78 4.09
C PHE A 112 1.66 2.75 5.26
N GLN A 113 2.38 3.86 5.17
CA GLN A 113 2.40 4.89 6.20
C GLN A 113 2.08 6.27 5.61
N HIS A 114 1.46 7.11 6.43
CA HIS A 114 1.25 8.52 6.12
C HIS A 114 1.23 9.33 7.42
N VAL A 115 1.94 10.46 7.45
CA VAL A 115 2.17 11.26 8.67
C VAL A 115 0.85 11.68 9.35
N LYS A 116 -0.21 11.93 8.58
CA LYS A 116 -1.52 12.35 9.10
C LYS A 116 -2.58 11.24 9.13
N PHE A 117 -2.19 10.00 8.83
CA PHE A 117 -3.06 8.83 8.93
C PHE A 117 -2.59 8.02 10.15
N GLN A 118 -3.12 8.34 11.32
CA GLN A 118 -2.68 7.77 12.58
C GLN A 118 -3.84 7.19 13.38
N ARG A 119 -3.62 6.04 14.02
CA ARG A 119 -4.58 5.38 14.90
C ARG A 119 -4.96 6.30 16.06
N GLY A 120 -6.26 6.42 16.32
CA GLY A 120 -6.83 7.31 17.34
C GLY A 120 -7.01 8.78 16.90
N TYR A 121 -6.40 9.20 15.78
CA TYR A 121 -6.40 10.60 15.34
C TYR A 121 -7.18 10.82 14.04
N ARG A 122 -8.46 10.40 14.05
CA ARG A 122 -9.35 10.51 12.88
C ARG A 122 -9.49 11.93 12.32
N HIS A 123 -9.39 12.96 13.15
CA HIS A 123 -9.52 14.36 12.71
C HIS A 123 -8.39 14.79 11.75
N LEU A 124 -7.21 14.14 11.81
CA LEU A 124 -6.09 14.44 10.90
C LEU A 124 -6.36 14.03 9.45
N LEU A 125 -7.33 13.15 9.21
CA LEU A 125 -7.71 12.71 7.87
C LEU A 125 -8.18 13.87 6.98
N ALA A 126 -8.78 14.91 7.58
CA ALA A 126 -9.22 16.11 6.88
C ALA A 126 -8.07 16.91 6.24
N GLU A 127 -6.86 16.74 6.78
CA GLU A 127 -5.67 17.43 6.32
C GLU A 127 -4.90 16.65 5.25
N ILE A 128 -5.30 15.42 4.96
CA ILE A 128 -4.71 14.62 3.88
C ILE A 128 -5.35 15.06 2.57
N THR A 129 -4.59 15.80 1.78
CA THR A 129 -5.03 16.23 0.45
C THR A 129 -4.46 15.31 -0.62
N ARG A 130 -5.18 15.19 -1.73
CA ARG A 130 -4.62 14.56 -2.93
C ARG A 130 -3.34 15.28 -3.32
N LYS A 131 -2.31 14.54 -3.72
CA LYS A 131 -1.15 15.11 -4.39
C LYS A 131 -1.66 15.86 -5.62
N LYS A 132 -1.34 17.16 -5.70
CA LYS A 132 -1.57 17.92 -6.92
C LYS A 132 -0.64 17.34 -7.97
N CYS A 133 -1.21 16.77 -9.03
CA CYS A 133 -0.52 16.77 -10.31
C CYS A 133 -0.53 18.24 -10.73
N GLU A 134 0.60 18.94 -10.64
CA GLU A 134 0.65 20.35 -11.00
C GLU A 134 0.37 20.51 -12.49
N SER A 135 -0.88 20.82 -12.84
CA SER A 135 -1.18 21.50 -14.09
C SER A 135 -0.45 22.85 -14.04
N SER A 136 0.57 22.97 -14.87
CA SER A 136 1.50 24.08 -15.02
C SER A 136 0.85 25.46 -14.89
N ALA A 137 1.17 26.21 -13.83
CA ALA A 137 0.92 27.64 -13.72
C ALA A 137 1.79 28.33 -12.64
N PHE A 138 3.11 28.10 -12.59
CA PHE A 138 4.06 28.92 -11.78
C PHE A 138 5.44 29.01 -12.49
N PRO A 139 6.26 30.06 -12.24
CA PRO A 139 7.33 30.52 -13.14
C PRO A 139 8.40 29.47 -13.45
N ALA A 140 8.69 29.30 -14.73
CA ALA A 140 9.48 28.23 -15.33
C ALA A 140 10.93 28.05 -14.82
N TYR A 141 11.48 29.01 -14.07
CA TYR A 141 12.90 29.00 -13.70
C TYR A 141 13.24 28.16 -12.46
N LEU A 142 12.33 28.00 -11.49
CA LEU A 142 12.55 27.11 -10.32
C LEU A 142 12.16 25.65 -10.60
N LYS A 143 11.44 25.40 -11.71
CA LYS A 143 10.92 24.08 -12.12
C LYS A 143 12.00 23.06 -12.44
N ALA A 144 13.11 23.47 -13.06
CA ALA A 144 14.06 22.53 -13.68
C ALA A 144 14.72 21.57 -12.68
N SER A 145 14.98 21.97 -11.43
CA SER A 145 15.67 21.11 -10.46
C SER A 145 14.73 20.10 -9.76
N GLU A 146 13.49 20.51 -9.48
CA GLU A 146 12.50 19.68 -8.75
C GLU A 146 11.64 18.82 -9.69
N GLU A 147 11.38 19.28 -10.92
CA GLU A 147 10.73 18.46 -11.96
C GLU A 147 11.60 17.30 -12.39
N HIS A 148 12.92 17.49 -12.50
CA HIS A 148 13.83 16.38 -12.81
C HIS A 148 13.78 15.31 -11.73
N LYS A 149 13.66 15.67 -10.45
CA LYS A 149 13.54 14.69 -9.35
C LYS A 149 12.20 13.95 -9.34
N CYS A 150 11.08 14.65 -9.50
CA CYS A 150 9.77 14.01 -9.50
C CYS A 150 9.54 13.18 -10.76
N ARG A 151 9.93 13.69 -11.93
CA ARG A 151 9.78 13.00 -13.21
C ARG A 151 10.74 11.81 -13.32
N ALA A 152 11.99 11.93 -12.85
CA ALA A 152 12.91 10.80 -12.77
C ALA A 152 12.39 9.70 -11.83
N MET A 153 11.82 10.05 -10.67
CA MET A 153 11.27 9.06 -9.75
C MET A 153 9.97 8.41 -10.24
N GLU A 154 9.14 9.15 -10.99
CA GLU A 154 7.96 8.58 -11.66
C GLU A 154 8.34 7.68 -12.85
N GLU A 155 9.35 8.06 -13.62
CA GLU A 155 9.92 7.24 -14.70
C GLU A 155 10.59 5.97 -14.16
N GLU A 156 11.33 6.07 -13.06
CA GLU A 156 11.94 4.93 -12.39
C GLU A 156 10.87 3.98 -11.84
N ASN A 157 9.86 4.50 -11.14
CA ASN A 157 8.73 3.70 -10.67
C ASN A 157 7.92 3.07 -11.81
N THR A 158 7.74 3.77 -12.94
CA THR A 158 7.03 3.21 -14.10
C THR A 158 7.87 2.17 -14.83
N ARG A 159 9.19 2.34 -14.93
CA ARG A 159 10.12 1.32 -15.43
C ARG A 159 10.14 0.10 -14.52
N GLU A 160 10.23 0.29 -13.20
CA GLU A 160 10.17 -0.79 -12.22
C GLU A 160 8.83 -1.53 -12.31
N LEU A 161 7.71 -0.81 -12.41
CA LEU A 161 6.39 -1.42 -12.61
C LEU A 161 6.34 -2.22 -13.92
N MET A 162 6.91 -1.71 -15.01
CA MET A 162 6.94 -2.39 -16.30
C MET A 162 7.80 -3.68 -16.23
N MET A 163 8.96 -3.63 -15.58
CA MET A 163 9.81 -4.81 -15.34
C MET A 163 9.08 -5.85 -14.48
N LEU A 164 8.44 -5.43 -13.38
CA LEU A 164 7.67 -6.33 -12.51
C LEU A 164 6.46 -6.94 -13.21
N MET A 165 5.82 -6.21 -14.13
CA MET A 165 4.72 -6.74 -14.94
C MET A 165 5.21 -7.80 -15.93
N GLU A 166 6.36 -7.60 -16.57
CA GLU A 166 6.96 -8.59 -17.45
C GLU A 166 7.43 -9.83 -16.67
N GLU A 167 8.05 -9.65 -15.50
CA GLU A 167 8.42 -10.75 -14.63
C GLU A 167 7.19 -11.55 -14.17
N ASN A 168 6.10 -10.88 -13.78
CA ASN A 168 4.85 -11.55 -13.44
C ASN A 168 4.28 -12.35 -14.62
N LYS A 169 4.42 -11.83 -15.84
CA LYS A 169 3.99 -12.53 -17.05
C LYS A 169 4.88 -13.75 -17.32
N ASN A 170 6.18 -13.65 -17.08
CA ASN A 170 7.13 -14.76 -17.19
C ASN A 170 6.82 -15.85 -16.17
N LEU A 171 6.65 -15.47 -14.90
CA LEU A 171 6.29 -16.38 -13.81
C LEU A 171 4.95 -17.08 -14.08
N ARG A 172 3.98 -16.39 -14.69
CA ARG A 172 2.71 -17.01 -15.11
C ARG A 172 2.91 -18.05 -16.19
N ARG A 173 3.78 -17.78 -17.19
CA ARG A 173 4.13 -18.75 -18.24
C ARG A 173 4.83 -19.97 -17.67
N GLU A 174 5.84 -19.77 -16.84
CA GLU A 174 6.59 -20.84 -16.18
C GLU A 174 5.66 -21.68 -15.28
N LYS A 175 4.78 -21.03 -14.52
CA LYS A 175 3.75 -21.72 -13.72
C LYS A 175 2.87 -22.61 -14.58
N THR A 176 2.40 -22.14 -15.73
CA THR A 176 1.57 -22.95 -16.63
C THR A 176 2.33 -24.13 -17.23
N GLU A 177 3.62 -23.94 -17.53
CA GLU A 177 4.47 -24.99 -18.07
C GLU A 177 4.76 -26.09 -17.04
N LEU A 178 5.14 -25.72 -15.82
CA LEU A 178 5.31 -26.66 -14.71
C LEU A 178 4.00 -27.40 -14.41
N GLN A 179 2.86 -26.72 -14.45
CA GLN A 179 1.55 -27.37 -14.30
C GLN A 179 1.29 -28.40 -15.39
N MET A 180 1.64 -28.10 -16.64
CA MET A 180 1.52 -29.04 -17.75
C MET A 180 2.44 -30.25 -17.58
N GLN A 181 3.68 -30.04 -17.14
CA GLN A 181 4.62 -31.13 -16.82
C GLN A 181 4.09 -32.02 -15.70
N ILE A 182 3.59 -31.43 -14.61
CA ILE A 182 2.98 -32.19 -13.50
C ILE A 182 1.78 -33.02 -14.01
N ALA A 183 0.91 -32.44 -14.83
CA ALA A 183 -0.22 -33.16 -15.41
C ALA A 183 0.23 -34.34 -16.30
N HIS A 184 1.29 -34.13 -17.07
CA HIS A 184 1.88 -35.17 -17.90
C HIS A 184 2.45 -36.31 -17.06
N PHE A 185 3.26 -36.00 -16.03
CA PHE A 185 3.81 -37.00 -15.12
C PHE A 185 2.72 -37.82 -14.43
N LYS A 186 1.68 -37.17 -13.90
CA LYS A 186 0.51 -37.85 -13.31
C LYS A 186 -0.18 -38.80 -14.30
N THR A 187 -0.25 -38.42 -15.57
CA THR A 187 -0.83 -39.27 -16.62
C THR A 187 0.03 -40.51 -16.86
N ILE A 188 1.35 -40.37 -16.87
CA ILE A 188 2.27 -41.51 -17.01
C ILE A 188 2.14 -42.44 -15.80
N GLU A 189 2.14 -41.89 -14.58
CA GLU A 189 1.98 -42.65 -13.34
C GLU A 189 0.68 -43.47 -13.37
N MET A 190 -0.43 -42.86 -13.81
CA MET A 190 -1.72 -43.54 -13.95
C MET A 190 -1.66 -44.71 -14.94
N LYS A 191 -1.03 -44.52 -16.12
CA LYS A 191 -0.85 -45.59 -17.12
C LYS A 191 0.05 -46.71 -16.62
N LEU A 192 1.14 -46.39 -15.92
CA LEU A 192 2.02 -47.39 -15.32
C LEU A 192 1.29 -48.21 -14.27
N TRP A 193 0.47 -47.56 -13.46
CA TRP A 193 -0.38 -48.21 -12.47
C TRP A 193 -1.40 -49.16 -13.12
N GLU A 194 -2.07 -48.73 -14.19
CA GLU A 194 -2.98 -49.58 -14.97
C GLU A 194 -2.26 -50.81 -15.56
N CYS A 195 -1.08 -50.61 -16.15
CA CYS A 195 -0.26 -51.71 -16.68
C CYS A 195 0.13 -52.71 -15.58
N TYR A 196 0.54 -52.21 -14.41
CA TYR A 196 0.86 -53.05 -13.26
C TYR A 196 -0.35 -53.86 -12.80
N GLN A 197 -1.49 -53.21 -12.60
CA GLN A 197 -2.76 -53.84 -12.20
C GLN A 197 -3.19 -54.92 -13.20
N ASN A 198 -3.10 -54.64 -14.50
CA ASN A 198 -3.44 -55.60 -15.55
C ASN A 198 -2.50 -56.81 -15.57
N LYS A 199 -1.20 -56.62 -15.26
CA LYS A 199 -0.24 -57.72 -15.18
C LYS A 199 -0.49 -58.60 -13.96
N VAL A 200 -0.79 -57.99 -12.80
CA VAL A 200 -1.19 -58.72 -11.58
C VAL A 200 -2.47 -59.52 -11.82
N ARG A 201 -3.49 -58.93 -12.44
CA ARG A 201 -4.75 -59.63 -12.80
C ARG A 201 -4.58 -60.81 -13.75
N ARG A 202 -3.52 -60.84 -14.56
CA ARG A 202 -3.23 -61.96 -15.48
C ARG A 202 -2.40 -63.06 -14.84
N LEU A 203 -1.78 -62.79 -13.69
CA LEU A 203 -0.92 -63.71 -12.95
C LEU A 203 -1.64 -64.42 -11.78
N CYS A 204 -2.79 -63.90 -11.37
CA CYS A 204 -3.73 -64.53 -10.42
C CYS A 204 -4.91 -65.15 -11.16
#